data_AF-A0A0M9DBZ8-F1
#
_entry.id   AF-A0A0M9DBZ8-F1
#
_cell.length_a   1.000
_cell.length_b   1.000
_cell.length_c   1.000
_cell.angle_alpha   90.00
_cell.angle_beta   90.00
_cell.angle_gamma   90.00
#
_symmetry.space_group_name_H-M   'P 1'
#
loop_
_entity.id
_entity.type
_entity.pdbx_description
1 polymer ?
#
loop_
_entity_poly.entity_id
_entity_poly.type
_entity_poly.pdbx_seq_one_letter_code
_entity_poly.pdbx_strand_id
1 'polypeptide(L)'
;MKKTIKMIAAAALIGSVLASSAPAVSSHASSAKNESALIKKFKQQTTDDAKVATTKSISKLTTADLNNFIPTQAMKVSGNQVTDPGSDANFVTKINYKAKKNPKNVIKLPKGYTNAALKKAASQKSIGNYNLQVAMGKIGLKGLAMNSFTPSKKDLSRNVNLNKMTYSQRKELTQFALSILNPAIKQAKGIQYKSSKNTIAVAQTFADVYSKDNWNNTGKKTGHDLRTRAVASKKYKISDVAEENYSDNPSFALTSTKLKKRVVTMAALKHAVYNSIALQLFEDGPSYWGHATALMNLDIHKKYQPNYFAVAFDKFGGIHFVMVPHNKLVNKKYVPGALV
;
A
#
# COMPACT_ATOMS: atom_id res chain seq x y z
N MET A 1 86.35 -46.75 -28.96
CA MET A 1 85.19 -47.66 -28.86
C MET A 1 84.01 -46.90 -28.27
N LYS A 2 82.85 -46.95 -28.95
CA LYS A 2 81.46 -46.84 -28.46
C LYS A 2 81.12 -45.71 -27.47
N LYS A 3 80.07 -44.90 -27.63
CA LYS A 3 79.00 -44.72 -28.62
C LYS A 3 78.14 -43.59 -28.00
N THR A 4 77.75 -42.59 -28.81
CA THR A 4 76.42 -41.92 -28.85
C THR A 4 75.78 -41.44 -27.52
N ILE A 5 75.23 -40.23 -27.39
CA ILE A 5 74.05 -39.74 -28.14
C ILE A 5 73.97 -38.21 -28.06
N LYS A 6 73.67 -37.60 -29.22
CA LYS A 6 73.20 -36.22 -29.42
C LYS A 6 71.84 -35.99 -28.76
N MET A 7 71.59 -34.81 -28.20
CA MET A 7 70.62 -33.89 -28.82
C MET A 7 70.79 -32.46 -28.28
N ILE A 8 70.89 -31.55 -29.24
CA ILE A 8 70.95 -30.10 -29.15
C ILE A 8 69.51 -29.56 -29.31
N ALA A 9 69.32 -28.32 -28.84
CA ALA A 9 68.30 -27.32 -29.18
C ALA A 9 67.14 -27.20 -28.18
N ALA A 10 66.74 -26.01 -27.72
CA ALA A 10 67.20 -24.67 -28.02
C ALA A 10 66.57 -23.65 -27.04
N ALA A 11 67.25 -22.49 -26.98
CA ALA A 11 66.75 -21.15 -26.69
C ALA A 11 66.11 -20.88 -25.32
N ALA A 12 66.95 -20.32 -24.44
CA ALA A 12 66.52 -19.40 -23.42
C ALA A 12 65.89 -18.15 -24.05
N LEU A 13 64.69 -17.78 -23.62
CA LEU A 13 64.20 -16.40 -23.69
C LEU A 13 63.92 -15.90 -22.28
N ILE A 14 64.59 -14.79 -21.97
CA ILE A 14 64.44 -14.00 -20.76
C ILE A 14 63.02 -13.43 -20.72
N GLY A 15 62.28 -13.71 -19.66
CA GLY A 15 60.96 -13.15 -19.40
C GLY A 15 60.80 -12.85 -17.92
N SER A 16 60.83 -11.56 -17.59
CA SER A 16 60.59 -11.00 -16.27
C SER A 16 59.29 -11.52 -15.65
N VAL A 17 59.39 -12.08 -14.43
CA VAL A 17 58.23 -12.46 -13.62
C VAL A 17 57.58 -11.19 -13.09
N LEU A 18 56.63 -10.65 -13.84
CA LEU A 18 55.62 -9.72 -13.31
C LEU A 18 54.62 -10.55 -12.49
N ALA A 19 54.68 -10.40 -11.17
CA ALA A 19 53.64 -10.88 -10.27
C ALA A 19 52.32 -10.16 -10.60
N SER A 20 51.44 -10.81 -11.36
CA SER A 20 50.06 -10.35 -11.52
C SER A 20 49.27 -10.74 -10.26
N SER A 21 49.23 -9.84 -9.28
CA SER A 21 48.21 -9.90 -8.24
C SER A 21 46.84 -9.70 -8.89
N ALA A 22 46.09 -10.79 -9.08
CA ALA A 22 44.68 -10.70 -9.42
C ALA A 22 43.96 -9.91 -8.30
N PRO A 23 43.19 -8.85 -8.62
CA PRO A 23 42.45 -8.14 -7.58
C PRO A 23 41.38 -9.08 -7.02
N ALA A 24 41.54 -9.44 -5.75
CA ALA A 24 40.52 -10.12 -4.97
C ALA A 24 39.22 -9.31 -5.04
N VAL A 25 38.16 -10.00 -5.45
CA VAL A 25 36.81 -9.50 -5.65
C VAL A 25 36.30 -8.81 -4.37
N SER A 26 36.29 -7.48 -4.37
CA SER A 26 35.70 -6.64 -3.30
C SER A 26 34.20 -6.37 -3.49
N SER A 27 33.53 -7.12 -4.37
CA SER A 27 32.16 -6.85 -4.82
C SER A 27 31.09 -6.96 -3.73
N HIS A 28 31.34 -7.70 -2.65
CA HIS A 28 30.36 -7.92 -1.58
C HIS A 28 30.28 -6.77 -0.57
N ALA A 29 31.41 -6.09 -0.30
CA ALA A 29 31.43 -4.96 0.62
C ALA A 29 30.78 -3.69 0.01
N SER A 30 30.94 -3.47 -1.29
CA SER A 30 30.33 -2.34 -1.99
C SER A 30 28.83 -2.52 -2.22
N SER A 31 28.37 -3.74 -2.53
CA SER A 31 26.93 -4.04 -2.65
C SER A 31 26.21 -3.92 -1.30
N ALA A 32 26.85 -4.34 -0.21
CA ALA A 32 26.28 -4.23 1.14
C ALA A 32 26.16 -2.78 1.61
N LYS A 33 27.18 -1.94 1.36
CA LYS A 33 27.15 -0.50 1.69
C LYS A 33 26.02 0.23 0.92
N ASN A 34 25.79 -0.12 -0.34
CA ASN A 34 24.70 0.46 -1.13
C ASN A 34 23.31 0.03 -0.64
N GLU A 35 23.13 -1.24 -0.24
CA GLU A 35 21.86 -1.72 0.30
C GLU A 35 21.50 -1.03 1.64
N SER A 36 22.47 -0.84 2.53
CA SER A 36 22.25 -0.13 3.80
C SER A 36 21.79 1.33 3.60
N ALA A 37 22.38 2.05 2.63
CA ALA A 37 21.97 3.42 2.30
C ALA A 37 20.54 3.47 1.73
N LEU A 38 20.19 2.52 0.87
CA LEU A 38 18.84 2.40 0.30
C LEU A 38 17.79 2.06 1.38
N ILE A 39 18.11 1.20 2.34
CA ILE A 39 17.25 0.91 3.49
C ILE A 39 17.09 2.13 4.38
N LYS A 40 18.16 2.90 4.63
CA LYS A 40 18.07 4.16 5.40
C LYS A 40 17.13 5.16 4.72
N LYS A 41 17.24 5.32 3.39
CA LYS A 41 16.32 6.15 2.61
C LYS A 41 14.87 5.65 2.69
N PHE A 42 14.66 4.35 2.57
CA PHE A 42 13.33 3.75 2.69
C PHE A 42 12.74 3.99 4.08
N LYS A 43 13.51 3.79 5.16
CA LYS A 43 13.11 4.13 6.54
C LYS A 43 12.67 5.58 6.70
N GLN A 44 13.39 6.53 6.09
CA GLN A 44 13.01 7.95 6.10
C GLN A 44 11.71 8.23 5.33
N GLN A 45 11.37 7.40 4.34
CA GLN A 45 10.17 7.56 3.53
C GLN A 45 8.95 6.85 4.10
N THR A 46 9.14 5.83 4.93
CA THR A 46 8.06 5.01 5.50
C THR A 46 7.88 5.17 7.01
N THR A 47 8.73 6.00 7.62
CA THR A 47 8.99 6.19 9.05
C THR A 47 8.16 5.32 10.01
N ASP A 48 8.83 4.33 10.62
CA ASP A 48 8.52 3.91 11.99
C ASP A 48 8.65 5.10 12.99
N ASP A 49 9.35 6.18 12.58
CA ASP A 49 9.55 7.46 13.29
C ASP A 49 8.50 8.55 12.97
N ALA A 50 7.29 8.18 12.52
CA ALA A 50 6.16 9.12 12.50
C ALA A 50 5.77 9.43 13.95
N LYS A 51 6.58 10.27 14.60
CA LYS A 51 6.39 10.84 15.95
C LYS A 51 5.31 11.92 15.95
N VAL A 52 4.26 11.73 15.15
CA VAL A 52 3.10 12.60 15.16
C VAL A 52 1.95 11.74 15.61
N ALA A 53 1.56 11.97 16.87
CA ALA A 53 0.27 11.64 17.48
C ALA A 53 -0.05 10.20 17.97
N THR A 54 0.91 9.26 18.09
CA THR A 54 0.75 8.10 19.02
C THR A 54 2.02 7.84 19.83
N THR A 55 1.89 7.68 21.15
CA THR A 55 3.02 7.42 22.08
C THR A 55 3.58 5.99 21.99
N LYS A 56 3.04 5.12 21.12
CA LYS A 56 3.48 3.72 20.94
C LYS A 56 3.29 3.23 19.50
N SER A 57 4.36 2.71 18.89
CA SER A 57 4.29 1.91 17.65
C SER A 57 3.42 0.67 17.85
N ILE A 58 2.69 0.21 16.82
CA ILE A 58 1.92 -1.07 16.85
C ILE A 58 2.80 -2.23 17.33
N SER A 59 4.07 -2.21 16.92
CA SER A 59 5.07 -3.21 17.30
C SER A 59 5.36 -3.28 18.81
N LYS A 60 4.88 -2.29 19.58
CA LYS A 60 5.03 -2.15 21.03
C LYS A 60 3.69 -2.24 21.78
N LEU A 61 2.59 -2.59 21.11
CA LEU A 61 1.30 -2.79 21.78
C LEU A 61 1.36 -4.02 22.69
N THR A 62 0.97 -3.83 23.94
CA THR A 62 0.83 -4.90 24.94
C THR A 62 -0.57 -5.51 24.89
N THR A 63 -0.75 -6.68 25.52
CA THR A 63 -2.08 -7.27 25.73
C THR A 63 -3.03 -6.32 26.47
N ALA A 64 -2.50 -5.47 27.36
CA ALA A 64 -3.28 -4.45 28.05
C ALA A 64 -3.73 -3.32 27.09
N ASP A 65 -2.87 -2.86 26.17
CA ASP A 65 -3.23 -1.88 25.15
C ASP A 65 -4.32 -2.43 24.20
N LEU A 66 -4.26 -3.73 23.86
CA LEU A 66 -5.29 -4.41 23.07
C LEU A 66 -6.63 -4.54 23.84
N ASN A 67 -6.56 -4.76 25.15
CA ASN A 67 -7.75 -4.93 25.99
C ASN A 67 -8.44 -3.59 26.29
N ASN A 68 -7.66 -2.51 26.38
CA ASN A 68 -8.09 -1.14 26.64
C ASN A 68 -8.24 -0.30 25.36
N PHE A 69 -8.24 -0.93 24.18
CA PHE A 69 -8.56 -0.22 22.94
C PHE A 69 -9.99 0.29 23.01
N ILE A 70 -10.09 1.59 23.22
CA ILE A 70 -11.30 2.38 22.99
C ILE A 70 -11.17 2.85 21.55
N PRO A 71 -12.17 2.64 20.67
CA PRO A 71 -12.20 3.33 19.39
C PRO A 71 -12.19 4.83 19.70
N THR A 72 -11.02 5.46 19.63
CA THR A 72 -10.70 6.64 20.45
C THR A 72 -11.50 7.89 20.08
N GLN A 73 -12.37 7.82 19.06
CA GLN A 73 -13.16 8.95 18.56
C GLN A 73 -14.60 8.59 18.12
N ALA A 74 -14.97 7.31 18.08
CA ALA A 74 -16.36 6.91 17.75
C ALA A 74 -17.37 7.23 18.87
N MET A 75 -16.90 7.63 20.06
CA MET A 75 -17.76 7.93 21.21
C MET A 75 -18.02 9.42 21.46
N LYS A 76 -17.43 10.35 20.69
CA LYS A 76 -17.81 11.78 20.76
C LYS A 76 -19.05 12.05 19.92
N VAL A 77 -20.19 11.49 20.32
CA VAL A 77 -21.50 11.89 19.78
C VAL A 77 -22.18 12.78 20.82
N SER A 78 -22.06 14.09 20.63
CA SER A 78 -23.09 15.05 21.03
C SER A 78 -23.64 15.69 19.76
N GLY A 79 -24.83 15.26 19.33
CA GLY A 79 -25.52 15.81 18.14
C GLY A 79 -25.29 15.02 16.85
N ASN A 80 -26.31 15.00 15.98
CA ASN A 80 -26.45 14.20 14.75
C ASN A 80 -25.48 14.55 13.60
N GLN A 81 -24.21 14.85 13.88
CA GLN A 81 -23.19 15.00 12.84
C GLN A 81 -22.06 14.00 13.03
N VAL A 82 -21.98 13.04 12.11
CA VAL A 82 -20.83 12.14 11.96
C VAL A 82 -19.78 12.90 11.15
N THR A 83 -18.87 13.59 11.84
CA THR A 83 -17.59 13.96 11.25
C THR A 83 -16.71 12.72 11.28
N ASP A 84 -16.33 12.19 10.11
CA ASP A 84 -15.24 11.21 9.98
C ASP A 84 -14.05 11.69 10.82
N PRO A 85 -13.71 11.03 11.94
CA PRO A 85 -12.68 11.56 12.83
C PRO A 85 -11.29 11.54 12.19
N GLY A 86 -11.13 10.88 11.03
CA GLY A 86 -9.83 10.39 10.61
C GLY A 86 -9.37 9.28 11.55
N SER A 87 -8.64 8.31 11.03
CA SER A 87 -7.92 7.39 11.92
C SER A 87 -6.79 8.18 12.61
N ASP A 88 -7.07 8.90 13.69
CA ASP A 88 -6.04 9.56 14.53
C ASP A 88 -5.08 8.54 15.18
N ALA A 89 -5.37 7.26 15.02
CA ALA A 89 -4.47 6.20 15.35
C ALA A 89 -3.37 6.11 14.27
N ASN A 90 -2.26 6.79 14.54
CA ASN A 90 -1.04 6.78 13.72
C ASN A 90 -0.35 5.41 13.76
N PHE A 91 -1.00 4.45 13.12
CA PHE A 91 -0.62 3.06 13.11
C PHE A 91 0.14 2.75 11.82
N VAL A 92 1.35 2.20 11.96
CA VAL A 92 2.14 1.67 10.85
C VAL A 92 2.26 0.16 11.04
N THR A 93 1.87 -0.60 10.02
CA THR A 93 2.10 -2.05 9.97
C THR A 93 3.57 -2.36 10.14
N LYS A 94 3.89 -3.52 10.73
CA LYS A 94 5.28 -3.92 10.94
C LYS A 94 6.05 -3.95 9.62
N ILE A 95 7.22 -3.32 9.58
CA ILE A 95 8.13 -3.40 8.43
C ILE A 95 9.28 -4.36 8.74
N ASN A 96 9.51 -5.32 7.85
CA ASN A 96 10.73 -6.11 7.85
C ASN A 96 11.78 -5.40 6.99
N TYR A 97 12.71 -4.69 7.61
CA TYR A 97 13.78 -3.97 6.90
C TYR A 97 14.85 -4.85 6.24
N LYS A 98 14.77 -6.18 6.39
CA LYS A 98 15.61 -7.11 5.61
C LYS A 98 14.97 -7.33 4.23
N ALA A 99 15.40 -6.55 3.25
CA ALA A 99 14.87 -6.61 1.89
C ALA A 99 15.12 -7.97 1.22
N LYS A 100 14.16 -8.40 0.40
CA LYS A 100 14.22 -9.69 -0.34
C LYS A 100 14.23 -9.43 -1.84
N LYS A 101 14.70 -10.38 -2.65
CA LYS A 101 14.65 -10.25 -4.12
C LYS A 101 13.20 -10.14 -4.61
N ASN A 102 12.37 -11.12 -4.25
CA ASN A 102 10.97 -11.23 -4.62
C ASN A 102 10.09 -11.48 -3.36
N PRO A 103 9.89 -10.48 -2.48
CA PRO A 103 9.05 -10.66 -1.31
C PRO A 103 7.60 -10.97 -1.72
N LYS A 104 6.98 -11.94 -1.05
CA LYS A 104 5.54 -12.21 -1.13
C LYS A 104 4.88 -11.55 0.07
N ASN A 105 4.43 -10.31 -0.10
CA ASN A 105 3.61 -9.63 0.91
C ASN A 105 2.20 -10.21 0.85
N VAL A 106 1.58 -10.47 2.01
CA VAL A 106 0.24 -11.04 2.14
C VAL A 106 -0.43 -10.41 3.35
N ILE A 107 -1.72 -10.11 3.22
CA ILE A 107 -2.56 -9.74 4.36
C ILE A 107 -3.30 -10.99 4.85
N LYS A 108 -3.04 -11.38 6.10
CA LYS A 108 -3.72 -12.46 6.81
C LYS A 108 -4.88 -11.90 7.63
N LEU A 109 -6.04 -12.53 7.53
CA LEU A 109 -7.19 -12.19 8.37
C LEU A 109 -7.09 -12.90 9.73
N PRO A 110 -7.29 -12.20 10.85
CA PRO A 110 -7.29 -12.83 12.17
C PRO A 110 -8.54 -13.69 12.37
N LYS A 111 -8.46 -14.68 13.26
CA LYS A 111 -9.61 -15.54 13.61
C LYS A 111 -10.80 -14.67 14.05
N GLY A 112 -11.98 -14.92 13.48
CA GLY A 112 -13.20 -14.16 13.74
C GLY A 112 -13.45 -13.01 12.77
N TYR A 113 -12.45 -12.58 11.99
CA TYR A 113 -12.62 -11.58 10.94
C TYR A 113 -13.25 -12.23 9.70
N THR A 114 -14.58 -12.28 9.67
CA THR A 114 -15.36 -12.88 8.59
C THR A 114 -16.21 -11.84 7.87
N ASN A 115 -16.63 -12.11 6.64
CA ASN A 115 -17.55 -11.24 5.91
C ASN A 115 -18.84 -10.98 6.69
N ALA A 116 -19.36 -11.97 7.42
CA ALA A 116 -20.57 -11.82 8.23
C ALA A 116 -20.33 -10.90 9.44
N ALA A 117 -19.22 -11.07 10.16
CA ALA A 117 -18.86 -10.20 11.28
C ALA A 117 -18.65 -8.76 10.83
N LEU A 118 -17.93 -8.58 9.71
CA LEU A 118 -17.66 -7.27 9.14
C LEU A 118 -18.95 -6.57 8.67
N LYS A 119 -19.81 -7.26 7.92
CA LYS A 119 -21.13 -6.73 7.52
C LYS A 119 -22.02 -6.39 8.71
N LYS A 120 -21.98 -7.20 9.77
CA LYS A 120 -22.72 -6.92 11.01
C LYS A 120 -22.24 -5.62 11.63
N ALA A 121 -20.92 -5.47 11.82
CA ALA A 121 -20.31 -4.27 12.39
C ALA A 121 -20.56 -3.00 11.55
N ALA A 122 -20.56 -3.13 10.22
CA ALA A 122 -20.81 -2.02 9.27
C ALA A 122 -22.29 -1.70 9.02
N SER A 123 -23.21 -2.50 9.56
CA SER A 123 -24.64 -2.27 9.32
C SER A 123 -25.12 -0.99 10.02
N GLN A 124 -26.02 -0.23 9.38
CA GLN A 124 -26.61 0.98 9.97
C GLN A 124 -27.22 0.74 11.36
N LYS A 125 -27.78 -0.46 11.60
CA LYS A 125 -28.34 -0.87 12.89
C LYS A 125 -27.28 -1.04 14.01
N SER A 126 -26.01 -1.15 13.64
CA SER A 126 -24.89 -1.51 14.53
C SER A 126 -23.88 -0.39 14.75
N ILE A 127 -24.01 0.74 14.04
CA ILE A 127 -23.14 1.92 14.15
C ILE A 127 -23.07 2.41 15.62
N GLY A 128 -24.21 2.45 16.32
CA GLY A 128 -24.28 2.83 17.74
C GLY A 128 -23.98 1.70 18.75
N ASN A 129 -23.69 0.47 18.30
CA ASN A 129 -23.46 -0.65 19.21
C ASN A 129 -22.00 -0.70 19.67
N TYR A 130 -21.69 -0.01 20.76
CA TYR A 130 -20.34 0.10 21.32
C TYR A 130 -19.66 -1.26 21.52
N ASN A 131 -20.33 -2.23 22.14
CA ASN A 131 -19.75 -3.54 22.44
C ASN A 131 -19.35 -4.30 21.18
N LEU A 132 -20.17 -4.20 20.11
CA LEU A 132 -19.84 -4.80 18.83
C LEU A 132 -18.65 -4.09 18.15
N GLN A 133 -18.61 -2.76 18.19
CA GLN A 133 -17.49 -1.99 17.62
C GLN A 133 -16.17 -2.31 18.32
N VAL A 134 -16.18 -2.41 19.66
CA VAL A 134 -15.01 -2.81 20.45
C VAL A 134 -14.60 -4.24 20.14
N ALA A 135 -15.55 -5.19 20.07
CA ALA A 135 -15.25 -6.58 19.75
C ALA A 135 -14.60 -6.72 18.36
N MET A 136 -15.13 -6.00 17.36
CA MET A 136 -14.57 -5.97 16.02
C MET A 136 -13.19 -5.28 15.99
N GLY A 137 -13.03 -4.17 16.71
CA GLY A 137 -11.76 -3.46 16.88
C GLY A 137 -10.67 -4.36 17.46
N LYS A 138 -10.97 -5.14 18.50
CA LYS A 138 -10.04 -6.13 19.09
C LYS A 138 -9.63 -7.21 18.10
N ILE A 139 -10.54 -7.68 17.26
CA ILE A 139 -10.22 -8.61 16.17
C ILE A 139 -9.30 -7.92 15.15
N GLY A 140 -9.64 -6.71 14.72
CA GLY A 140 -8.87 -5.89 13.80
C GLY A 140 -7.43 -5.67 14.28
N LEU A 141 -7.22 -5.22 15.51
CA LEU A 141 -5.86 -5.01 16.06
C LEU A 141 -4.98 -6.27 16.03
N LYS A 142 -5.55 -7.47 16.24
CA LYS A 142 -4.81 -8.73 16.05
C LYS A 142 -4.35 -8.90 14.60
N GLY A 143 -5.20 -8.49 13.66
CA GLY A 143 -4.88 -8.40 12.23
C GLY A 143 -3.73 -7.44 11.95
N LEU A 144 -3.73 -6.23 12.51
CA LEU A 144 -2.59 -5.31 12.36
C LEU A 144 -1.29 -5.90 12.91
N ALA A 145 -1.33 -6.49 14.11
CA ALA A 145 -0.14 -7.04 14.77
C ALA A 145 0.49 -8.23 14.03
N MET A 146 -0.32 -9.06 13.36
CA MET A 146 0.17 -10.27 12.67
C MET A 146 0.69 -10.04 11.25
N ASN A 147 0.46 -8.86 10.69
CA ASN A 147 0.77 -8.53 9.30
C ASN A 147 2.05 -7.68 9.21
N SER A 148 2.85 -7.92 8.17
CA SER A 148 4.10 -7.16 7.96
C SER A 148 4.47 -7.00 6.51
N PHE A 149 5.01 -5.83 6.16
CA PHE A 149 5.56 -5.55 4.83
C PHE A 149 7.06 -5.87 4.76
N THR A 150 7.49 -6.48 3.65
CA THR A 150 8.91 -6.65 3.30
C THR A 150 9.20 -5.97 1.96
N PRO A 151 10.15 -5.03 1.88
CA PRO A 151 10.52 -4.38 0.63
C PRO A 151 11.29 -5.31 -0.29
N SER A 152 11.15 -5.10 -1.61
CA SER A 152 12.02 -5.74 -2.60
C SER A 152 13.33 -4.97 -2.73
N LYS A 153 14.46 -5.67 -2.88
CA LYS A 153 15.75 -5.07 -3.21
C LYS A 153 15.68 -4.19 -4.46
N LYS A 154 14.94 -4.63 -5.48
CA LYS A 154 14.75 -3.89 -6.74
C LYS A 154 14.00 -2.57 -6.52
N ASP A 155 12.99 -2.57 -5.65
CA ASP A 155 12.10 -1.43 -5.48
C ASP A 155 12.69 -0.32 -4.59
N LEU A 156 13.72 -0.64 -3.80
CA LEU A 156 14.43 0.32 -2.97
C LEU A 156 15.20 1.37 -3.79
N SER A 157 15.73 1.01 -4.95
CA SER A 157 16.49 1.93 -5.82
C SER A 157 15.64 2.59 -6.91
N ARG A 158 14.42 2.07 -7.16
CA ARG A 158 13.53 2.57 -8.21
C ARG A 158 12.77 3.80 -7.75
N ASN A 159 13.16 4.96 -8.23
CA ASN A 159 12.46 6.22 -7.98
C ASN A 159 11.21 6.36 -8.87
N VAL A 160 10.19 7.02 -8.32
CA VAL A 160 8.91 7.34 -8.96
C VAL A 160 8.64 8.82 -8.68
N ASN A 161 8.34 9.59 -9.72
CA ASN A 161 7.93 10.98 -9.62
C ASN A 161 6.39 11.05 -9.59
N LEU A 162 5.81 11.47 -8.48
CA LEU A 162 4.36 11.52 -8.31
C LEU A 162 3.66 12.48 -9.26
N ASN A 163 4.34 13.55 -9.70
CA ASN A 163 3.77 14.47 -10.70
C ASN A 163 3.65 13.84 -12.09
N LYS A 164 4.40 12.75 -12.35
CA LYS A 164 4.60 12.18 -13.69
C LYS A 164 4.65 10.65 -13.64
N MET A 165 3.73 10.02 -12.90
CA MET A 165 3.64 8.56 -12.88
C MET A 165 3.28 8.03 -14.26
N THR A 166 4.00 7.01 -14.71
CA THR A 166 3.71 6.31 -15.97
C THR A 166 2.58 5.31 -15.79
N TYR A 167 1.93 4.91 -16.90
CA TYR A 167 0.94 3.83 -16.87
C TYR A 167 1.53 2.54 -16.30
N SER A 168 2.78 2.19 -16.65
CA SER A 168 3.43 0.98 -16.14
C SER A 168 3.60 1.01 -14.62
N GLN A 169 3.93 2.16 -14.03
CA GLN A 169 4.05 2.29 -12.57
C GLN A 169 2.68 2.15 -11.89
N ARG A 170 1.61 2.73 -12.47
CA ARG A 170 0.24 2.59 -11.94
C ARG A 170 -0.28 1.16 -12.04
N LYS A 171 -0.03 0.50 -13.18
CA LYS A 171 -0.34 -0.91 -13.39
C LYS A 171 0.37 -1.76 -12.34
N GLU A 172 1.67 -1.54 -12.12
CA GLU A 172 2.44 -2.29 -11.11
C GLU A 172 1.89 -2.11 -9.69
N LEU A 173 1.54 -0.89 -9.29
CA LEU A 173 0.96 -0.63 -7.96
C LEU A 173 -0.44 -1.24 -7.81
N THR A 174 -1.25 -1.19 -8.86
CA THR A 174 -2.57 -1.84 -8.89
C THR A 174 -2.44 -3.37 -8.79
N GLN A 175 -1.53 -3.98 -9.54
CA GLN A 175 -1.26 -5.41 -9.45
C GLN A 175 -0.72 -5.80 -8.07
N PHE A 176 0.15 -4.98 -7.49
CA PHE A 176 0.63 -5.19 -6.12
C PHE A 176 -0.53 -5.15 -5.11
N ALA A 177 -1.42 -4.16 -5.18
CA ALA A 177 -2.60 -4.05 -4.32
C ALA A 177 -3.53 -5.27 -4.47
N LEU A 178 -3.82 -5.70 -5.70
CA LEU A 178 -4.61 -6.92 -5.93
C LEU A 178 -3.92 -8.16 -5.35
N SER A 179 -2.59 -8.24 -5.45
CA SER A 179 -1.82 -9.39 -4.94
C SER A 179 -1.88 -9.54 -3.42
N ILE A 180 -2.23 -8.48 -2.69
CA ILE A 180 -2.40 -8.50 -1.23
C ILE A 180 -3.87 -8.56 -0.82
N LEU A 181 -4.75 -7.85 -1.53
CA LEU A 181 -6.17 -7.75 -1.19
C LEU A 181 -6.96 -9.00 -1.59
N ASN A 182 -6.75 -9.54 -2.80
CA ASN A 182 -7.49 -10.71 -3.27
C ASN A 182 -7.23 -11.97 -2.43
N PRO A 183 -6.01 -12.23 -1.91
CA PRO A 183 -5.81 -13.31 -0.93
C PRO A 183 -6.55 -13.09 0.39
N ALA A 184 -6.68 -11.86 0.88
CA ALA A 184 -7.48 -11.55 2.07
C ALA A 184 -8.97 -11.80 1.83
N ILE A 185 -9.51 -11.31 0.71
CA ILE A 185 -10.89 -11.57 0.27
C ILE A 185 -11.15 -13.09 0.17
N LYS A 186 -10.20 -13.86 -0.40
CA LYS A 186 -10.32 -15.32 -0.52
C LYS A 186 -10.36 -16.01 0.84
N GLN A 187 -9.58 -15.57 1.83
CA GLN A 187 -9.62 -16.11 3.20
C GLN A 187 -11.03 -15.95 3.82
N ALA A 188 -11.72 -14.85 3.52
CA ALA A 188 -13.09 -14.62 3.96
C ALA A 188 -14.17 -15.22 3.04
N LYS A 189 -13.78 -16.01 2.03
CA LYS A 189 -14.68 -16.60 1.01
C LYS A 189 -15.46 -15.54 0.21
N GLY A 190 -14.86 -14.37 -0.02
CA GLY A 190 -15.43 -13.29 -0.84
C GLY A 190 -15.11 -13.40 -2.33
N ILE A 191 -15.70 -12.49 -3.12
CA ILE A 191 -15.47 -12.39 -4.56
C ILE A 191 -14.30 -11.44 -4.83
N GLN A 192 -13.28 -11.95 -5.50
CA GLN A 192 -12.03 -11.23 -5.77
C GLN A 192 -12.21 -10.14 -6.83
N TYR A 193 -11.44 -9.07 -6.70
CA TYR A 193 -11.38 -8.02 -7.71
C TYR A 193 -10.62 -8.43 -8.95
N LYS A 194 -11.01 -7.84 -10.07
CA LYS A 194 -10.22 -7.74 -11.29
C LYS A 194 -9.69 -6.31 -11.43
N SER A 195 -8.80 -6.09 -12.38
CA SER A 195 -8.48 -4.73 -12.84
C SER A 195 -8.30 -4.73 -14.33
N SER A 196 -8.36 -3.53 -14.92
CA SER A 196 -8.20 -3.33 -16.34
C SER A 196 -7.56 -1.98 -16.64
N LYS A 197 -7.15 -1.81 -17.90
CA LYS A 197 -6.61 -0.55 -18.41
C LYS A 197 -7.53 0.64 -18.09
N ASN A 198 -8.84 0.50 -18.30
CA ASN A 198 -9.76 1.61 -18.05
C ASN A 198 -10.03 1.83 -16.57
N THR A 199 -10.04 0.79 -15.72
CA THR A 199 -10.14 1.00 -14.26
C THR A 199 -8.94 1.78 -13.72
N ILE A 200 -7.73 1.50 -14.20
CA ILE A 200 -6.53 2.28 -13.88
C ILE A 200 -6.66 3.74 -14.34
N ALA A 201 -7.24 3.98 -15.53
CA ALA A 201 -7.47 5.33 -16.03
C ALA A 201 -8.53 6.10 -15.21
N VAL A 202 -9.57 5.41 -14.75
CA VAL A 202 -10.56 5.96 -13.80
C VAL A 202 -9.87 6.37 -12.52
N ALA A 203 -9.08 5.47 -11.90
CA ALA A 203 -8.34 5.78 -10.67
C ALA A 203 -7.41 6.99 -10.84
N GLN A 204 -6.69 7.08 -11.96
CA GLN A 204 -5.86 8.26 -12.25
C GLN A 204 -6.68 9.55 -12.34
N THR A 205 -7.90 9.48 -12.87
CA THR A 205 -8.77 10.66 -13.00
C THR A 205 -9.20 11.18 -11.63
N PHE A 206 -9.39 10.32 -10.63
CA PHE A 206 -9.60 10.74 -9.24
C PHE A 206 -8.36 11.48 -8.72
N ALA A 207 -7.18 10.88 -8.81
CA ALA A 207 -5.93 11.49 -8.37
C ALA A 207 -5.61 12.83 -9.06
N ASP A 208 -5.96 12.98 -10.35
CA ASP A 208 -5.77 14.21 -11.11
C ASP A 208 -6.62 15.36 -10.58
N VAL A 209 -7.86 15.08 -10.13
CA VAL A 209 -8.76 16.10 -9.57
C VAL A 209 -8.23 16.61 -8.23
N TYR A 210 -7.81 15.70 -7.34
CA TYR A 210 -7.16 16.07 -6.08
C TYR A 210 -5.89 16.89 -6.32
N SER A 211 -5.09 16.47 -7.29
CA SER A 211 -3.86 17.14 -7.69
C SER A 211 -4.10 18.54 -8.24
N LYS A 212 -5.17 18.75 -9.01
CA LYS A 212 -5.47 20.05 -9.63
C LYS A 212 -5.79 21.12 -8.58
N ASP A 213 -6.56 20.75 -7.56
CA ASP A 213 -7.10 21.73 -6.61
C ASP A 213 -6.39 21.74 -5.26
N ASN A 214 -5.23 21.06 -5.19
CA ASN A 214 -4.44 20.91 -3.98
C ASN A 214 -5.28 20.40 -2.80
N TRP A 215 -6.19 19.47 -3.08
CA TRP A 215 -7.11 18.88 -2.10
C TRP A 215 -6.33 18.16 -1.00
N ASN A 216 -6.79 18.26 0.25
CA ASN A 216 -6.14 17.75 1.48
C ASN A 216 -4.71 18.25 1.78
N ASN A 217 -4.07 19.05 0.91
CA ASN A 217 -2.72 19.56 1.14
C ASN A 217 -2.67 20.93 1.87
N THR A 218 -3.81 21.59 2.08
CA THR A 218 -3.86 22.95 2.66
C THR A 218 -4.44 23.00 4.07
N GLY A 219 -4.84 21.86 4.64
CA GLY A 219 -5.55 21.78 5.93
C GLY A 219 -6.97 22.38 5.94
N LYS A 220 -7.40 22.99 4.83
CA LYS A 220 -8.73 23.62 4.68
C LYS A 220 -9.80 22.70 4.06
N LYS A 221 -9.36 21.60 3.47
CA LYS A 221 -10.21 20.59 2.82
C LYS A 221 -9.76 19.25 3.38
N THR A 222 -10.69 18.46 3.87
CA THR A 222 -10.46 17.12 4.42
C THR A 222 -11.47 16.16 3.78
N GLY A 223 -11.14 14.86 3.75
CA GLY A 223 -12.03 13.82 3.23
C GLY A 223 -12.14 13.76 1.70
N HIS A 224 -13.26 13.23 1.21
CA HIS A 224 -13.50 12.95 -0.21
C HIS A 224 -13.79 14.21 -1.04
N ASP A 225 -13.13 14.34 -2.20
CA ASP A 225 -13.51 15.34 -3.20
C ASP A 225 -14.66 14.80 -4.06
N LEU A 226 -15.88 15.19 -3.73
CA LEU A 226 -17.12 14.72 -4.39
C LEU A 226 -17.16 14.98 -5.90
N ARG A 227 -16.33 15.90 -6.43
CA ARG A 227 -16.28 16.22 -7.87
C ARG A 227 -15.60 15.12 -8.68
N THR A 228 -14.72 14.35 -8.07
CA THR A 228 -13.97 13.26 -8.70
C THR A 228 -14.91 12.26 -9.39
N ARG A 229 -15.97 11.85 -8.68
CA ARG A 229 -17.02 10.97 -9.18
C ARG A 229 -17.68 11.56 -10.42
N ALA A 230 -18.11 12.82 -10.38
CA ALA A 230 -18.77 13.46 -11.52
C ALA A 230 -17.86 13.51 -12.78
N VAL A 231 -16.58 13.84 -12.59
CA VAL A 231 -15.58 13.87 -13.69
C VAL A 231 -15.37 12.48 -14.27
N ALA A 232 -15.15 11.47 -13.42
CA ALA A 232 -14.94 10.10 -13.85
C ALA A 232 -16.19 9.52 -14.54
N SER A 233 -17.38 9.76 -13.98
CA SER A 233 -18.67 9.32 -14.51
C SER A 233 -18.90 9.86 -15.92
N LYS A 234 -18.67 11.15 -16.15
CA LYS A 234 -18.79 11.78 -17.48
C LYS A 234 -17.78 11.20 -18.47
N LYS A 235 -16.51 11.06 -18.07
CA LYS A 235 -15.42 10.64 -18.96
C LYS A 235 -15.51 9.16 -19.36
N TYR A 236 -15.90 8.29 -18.44
CA TYR A 236 -15.87 6.83 -18.64
C TYR A 236 -17.25 6.17 -18.74
N LYS A 237 -18.33 6.97 -18.76
CA LYS A 237 -19.73 6.49 -18.85
C LYS A 237 -20.10 5.54 -17.72
N ILE A 238 -19.66 5.89 -16.50
CA ILE A 238 -19.86 5.13 -15.27
C ILE A 238 -20.95 5.83 -14.45
N SER A 239 -22.05 5.16 -14.14
CA SER A 239 -23.12 5.65 -13.25
C SER A 239 -22.76 5.50 -11.77
N ASP A 240 -21.94 4.52 -11.42
CA ASP A 240 -21.51 4.28 -10.04
C ASP A 240 -20.05 3.91 -9.95
N VAL A 241 -19.35 4.56 -9.03
CA VAL A 241 -17.94 4.38 -8.72
C VAL A 241 -17.76 4.81 -7.28
N ALA A 242 -16.94 4.05 -6.56
CA ALA A 242 -16.51 4.44 -5.24
C ALA A 242 -15.01 4.65 -5.22
N GLU A 243 -14.62 5.42 -4.22
CA GLU A 243 -13.26 5.72 -3.90
C GLU A 243 -13.14 5.57 -2.40
N GLU A 244 -12.12 4.83 -1.97
CA GLU A 244 -11.57 5.00 -0.64
C GLU A 244 -10.30 5.84 -0.77
N ASN A 245 -10.28 6.95 -0.03
CA ASN A 245 -9.18 7.88 -0.04
C ASN A 245 -8.39 7.75 1.26
N TYR A 246 -7.07 7.80 1.15
CA TYR A 246 -6.21 7.94 2.31
C TYR A 246 -5.17 9.04 2.04
N SER A 247 -5.54 10.29 2.35
CA SER A 247 -4.68 11.47 2.16
C SER A 247 -3.73 11.72 3.32
N ASP A 248 -4.07 11.24 4.51
CA ASP A 248 -3.40 11.59 5.77
C ASP A 248 -2.56 10.42 6.28
N ASN A 249 -1.95 9.66 5.36
CA ASN A 249 -1.21 8.47 5.74
C ASN A 249 0.02 8.80 6.60
N PRO A 250 0.05 8.42 7.89
CA PRO A 250 1.17 8.76 8.76
C PRO A 250 2.43 7.97 8.42
N SER A 251 2.30 6.85 7.68
CA SER A 251 3.43 6.11 7.13
C SER A 251 4.13 6.84 5.99
N PHE A 252 3.65 8.02 5.59
CA PHE A 252 4.12 8.73 4.42
C PHE A 252 4.47 10.17 4.78
N ALA A 253 5.77 10.44 4.97
CA ALA A 253 6.30 11.81 5.02
C ALA A 253 6.14 12.58 3.69
N LEU A 254 5.28 12.10 2.76
CA LEU A 254 5.13 12.63 1.40
C LEU A 254 4.26 13.86 1.29
N THR A 255 3.39 14.05 2.26
CA THR A 255 2.60 15.27 2.44
C THR A 255 3.48 16.44 2.90
N SER A 256 4.75 16.19 3.25
CA SER A 256 5.70 17.24 3.59
C SER A 256 5.94 18.15 2.40
N THR A 257 5.54 19.42 2.54
CA THR A 257 5.88 20.51 1.60
C THR A 257 7.40 20.67 1.39
N LYS A 258 8.23 20.06 2.26
CA LYS A 258 9.69 20.03 2.16
C LYS A 258 10.23 19.03 1.13
N LEU A 259 9.41 18.12 0.58
CA LEU A 259 9.83 17.25 -0.52
C LEU A 259 9.86 18.02 -1.84
N LYS A 260 10.95 18.75 -2.05
CA LYS A 260 11.18 19.64 -3.20
C LYS A 260 10.96 18.99 -4.58
N LYS A 261 10.91 17.66 -4.70
CA LYS A 261 10.75 16.95 -6.00
C LYS A 261 9.56 15.97 -6.08
N ARG A 262 8.82 15.69 -4.99
CA ARG A 262 7.75 14.65 -4.95
C ARG A 262 8.20 13.31 -5.56
N VAL A 263 9.47 12.94 -5.32
CA VAL A 263 10.09 11.70 -5.81
C VAL A 263 10.28 10.73 -4.66
N VAL A 264 9.80 9.50 -4.84
CA VAL A 264 9.89 8.43 -3.84
C VAL A 264 10.30 7.10 -4.42
N THR A 265 10.70 6.16 -3.56
CA THR A 265 10.99 4.80 -4.01
C THR A 265 9.70 4.02 -4.27
N MET A 266 9.72 3.09 -5.24
CA MET A 266 8.63 2.14 -5.47
C MET A 266 8.37 1.29 -4.21
N ALA A 267 9.42 1.00 -3.42
CA ALA A 267 9.28 0.31 -2.15
C ALA A 267 8.41 1.11 -1.17
N ALA A 268 8.63 2.42 -1.06
CA ALA A 268 7.81 3.29 -0.22
C ALA A 268 6.35 3.36 -0.71
N LEU A 269 6.11 3.42 -2.02
CA LEU A 269 4.74 3.39 -2.56
C LEU A 269 4.02 2.07 -2.29
N LYS A 270 4.70 0.93 -2.49
CA LYS A 270 4.14 -0.39 -2.16
C LYS A 270 3.89 -0.54 -0.66
N HIS A 271 4.78 -0.01 0.18
CA HIS A 271 4.53 0.03 1.62
C HIS A 271 3.29 0.86 1.95
N ALA A 272 3.15 2.06 1.37
CA ALA A 272 2.00 2.92 1.62
C ALA A 272 0.68 2.25 1.20
N VAL A 273 0.63 1.60 0.04
CA VAL A 273 -0.52 0.77 -0.39
C VAL A 273 -0.81 -0.34 0.61
N TYR A 274 0.22 -1.09 1.03
CA TYR A 274 0.07 -2.19 1.98
C TYR A 274 -0.47 -1.69 3.32
N ASN A 275 0.12 -0.62 3.84
CA ASN A 275 -0.24 -0.03 5.12
C ASN A 275 -1.68 0.47 5.11
N SER A 276 -2.06 1.25 4.09
CA SER A 276 -3.42 1.79 3.97
C SER A 276 -4.48 0.70 3.86
N ILE A 277 -4.24 -0.35 3.06
CA ILE A 277 -5.17 -1.48 2.99
C ILE A 277 -5.27 -2.16 4.35
N ALA A 278 -4.14 -2.40 5.04
CA ALA A 278 -4.17 -3.04 6.35
C ALA A 278 -4.90 -2.20 7.41
N LEU A 279 -4.68 -0.88 7.45
CA LEU A 279 -5.39 0.03 8.36
C LEU A 279 -6.88 0.07 8.06
N GLN A 280 -7.28 0.28 6.81
CA GLN A 280 -8.70 0.29 6.44
C GLN A 280 -9.37 -1.07 6.62
N LEU A 281 -8.65 -2.19 6.63
CA LEU A 281 -9.24 -3.48 7.00
C LEU A 281 -9.38 -3.64 8.52
N PHE A 282 -8.40 -3.20 9.29
CA PHE A 282 -8.24 -3.65 10.68
C PHE A 282 -8.42 -2.56 11.74
N GLU A 283 -8.43 -1.30 11.34
CA GLU A 283 -8.60 -0.14 12.20
C GLU A 283 -9.56 0.86 11.54
N ASP A 284 -10.73 0.35 11.18
CA ASP A 284 -11.75 1.12 10.48
C ASP A 284 -12.96 1.42 11.37
N GLY A 285 -12.79 1.30 12.68
CA GLY A 285 -13.82 1.58 13.68
C GLY A 285 -14.39 3.01 13.59
N PRO A 286 -13.56 4.06 13.41
CA PRO A 286 -14.04 5.44 13.26
C PRO A 286 -15.00 5.64 12.08
N SER A 287 -14.81 4.88 11.01
CA SER A 287 -15.65 4.90 9.80
C SER A 287 -16.70 3.78 9.80
N TYR A 288 -16.95 3.18 10.97
CA TYR A 288 -17.89 2.09 11.19
C TYR A 288 -17.69 0.93 10.21
N TRP A 289 -16.44 0.59 9.91
CA TRP A 289 -16.06 -0.51 9.00
C TRP A 289 -16.52 -0.33 7.55
N GLY A 290 -16.85 0.91 7.16
CA GLY A 290 -17.25 1.27 5.80
C GLY A 290 -16.15 0.98 4.78
N HIS A 291 -14.94 1.49 5.00
CA HIS A 291 -13.80 1.27 4.12
C HIS A 291 -13.39 -0.21 4.09
N ALA A 292 -13.46 -0.89 5.24
CA ALA A 292 -13.20 -2.32 5.34
C ALA A 292 -14.16 -3.13 4.47
N THR A 293 -15.46 -2.84 4.54
CA THR A 293 -16.45 -3.52 3.68
C THR A 293 -16.25 -3.20 2.21
N ALA A 294 -15.82 -1.96 1.90
CA ALA A 294 -15.46 -1.57 0.55
C ALA A 294 -14.31 -2.39 0.01
N LEU A 295 -13.16 -2.39 0.69
CA LEU A 295 -11.98 -3.15 0.28
C LEU A 295 -12.22 -4.66 0.25
N MET A 296 -13.06 -5.20 1.14
CA MET A 296 -13.43 -6.62 1.12
C MET A 296 -14.44 -7.00 0.04
N ASN A 297 -14.82 -6.04 -0.80
CA ASN A 297 -15.76 -6.21 -1.90
C ASN A 297 -17.18 -6.64 -1.47
N LEU A 298 -17.65 -6.13 -0.34
CA LEU A 298 -18.82 -6.65 0.35
C LEU A 298 -20.14 -5.93 0.11
N ASP A 299 -20.18 -5.03 -0.89
CA ASP A 299 -21.32 -4.17 -1.27
C ASP A 299 -21.33 -2.83 -0.52
N ILE A 300 -20.57 -1.87 -1.04
CA ILE A 300 -20.55 -0.48 -0.58
C ILE A 300 -21.87 0.26 -0.79
N HIS A 301 -22.72 -0.22 -1.71
CA HIS A 301 -23.92 0.49 -2.15
C HIS A 301 -25.10 -0.47 -2.42
N LYS A 302 -25.42 -1.32 -1.42
CA LYS A 302 -26.66 -2.11 -1.20
C LYS A 302 -27.27 -2.90 -2.38
N LYS A 303 -26.66 -2.91 -3.56
CA LYS A 303 -27.27 -3.45 -4.77
C LYS A 303 -26.31 -4.34 -5.54
N TYR A 304 -25.00 -4.08 -5.55
CA TYR A 304 -24.05 -4.85 -6.37
C TYR A 304 -22.61 -4.80 -5.85
N GLN A 305 -21.92 -5.96 -5.91
CA GLN A 305 -20.51 -6.04 -5.58
C GLN A 305 -19.65 -5.35 -6.67
N PRO A 306 -18.72 -4.46 -6.28
CA PRO A 306 -17.74 -3.96 -7.23
C PRO A 306 -16.90 -5.10 -7.82
N ASN A 307 -16.49 -4.98 -9.07
CA ASN A 307 -15.75 -6.08 -9.74
C ASN A 307 -14.37 -5.66 -10.20
N TYR A 308 -14.14 -4.35 -10.28
CA TYR A 308 -12.90 -3.78 -10.75
C TYR A 308 -12.31 -2.85 -9.70
N PHE A 309 -11.01 -2.96 -9.50
CA PHE A 309 -10.25 -2.20 -8.51
C PHE A 309 -9.00 -1.62 -9.16
N ALA A 310 -8.63 -0.39 -8.80
CA ALA A 310 -7.34 0.18 -9.16
C ALA A 310 -6.83 1.15 -8.09
N VAL A 311 -5.52 1.34 -8.08
CA VAL A 311 -4.84 2.29 -7.18
C VAL A 311 -4.25 3.43 -7.99
N ALA A 312 -4.47 4.66 -7.52
CA ALA A 312 -3.75 5.84 -7.99
C ALA A 312 -3.17 6.63 -6.82
N PHE A 313 -2.17 7.45 -7.13
CA PHE A 313 -1.59 8.41 -6.20
C PHE A 313 -1.77 9.80 -6.78
N ASP A 314 -2.22 10.75 -5.97
CA ASP A 314 -2.13 12.17 -6.32
C ASP A 314 -0.69 12.69 -6.17
N LYS A 315 -0.46 13.93 -6.63
CA LYS A 315 0.88 14.54 -6.58
C LYS A 315 1.41 14.74 -5.15
N PHE A 316 0.56 14.73 -4.12
CA PHE A 316 0.92 14.88 -2.70
C PHE A 316 1.15 13.53 -2.00
N GLY A 317 0.92 12.43 -2.70
CA GLY A 317 1.07 11.09 -2.15
C GLY A 317 -0.21 10.55 -1.50
N GLY A 318 -1.35 11.24 -1.65
CA GLY A 318 -2.66 10.72 -1.29
C GLY A 318 -2.98 9.49 -2.14
N ILE A 319 -3.56 8.47 -1.50
CA ILE A 319 -3.86 7.17 -2.13
C ILE A 319 -5.34 7.09 -2.44
N HIS A 320 -5.65 6.67 -3.67
CA HIS A 320 -7.01 6.50 -4.15
C HIS A 320 -7.23 5.04 -4.53
N PHE A 321 -8.04 4.33 -3.73
CA PHE A 321 -8.53 3.00 -4.05
C PHE A 321 -9.87 3.13 -4.74
N VAL A 322 -9.89 2.94 -6.05
CA VAL A 322 -11.10 3.14 -6.84
C VAL A 322 -11.72 1.80 -7.18
N MET A 323 -13.00 1.65 -6.83
CA MET A 323 -13.80 0.48 -7.13
C MET A 323 -14.91 0.81 -8.12
N VAL A 324 -14.98 0.03 -9.20
CA VAL A 324 -16.02 0.17 -10.23
C VAL A 324 -16.87 -1.11 -10.25
N PRO A 325 -18.19 -0.99 -9.98
CA PRO A 325 -19.14 -2.04 -10.24
C PRO A 325 -19.23 -2.36 -11.72
N HIS A 326 -18.73 -3.51 -12.15
CA HIS A 326 -18.99 -3.99 -13.50
C HIS A 326 -20.19 -4.93 -13.48
N ASN A 327 -21.35 -4.30 -13.32
CA ASN A 327 -22.64 -4.91 -13.51
C ASN A 327 -23.38 -4.13 -14.61
N LYS A 328 -23.89 -4.83 -15.63
CA LYS A 328 -24.70 -4.22 -16.70
C LYS A 328 -25.99 -3.58 -16.18
N LEU A 329 -26.42 -3.84 -14.96
CA LEU A 329 -27.57 -3.15 -14.35
C LEU A 329 -27.21 -1.77 -13.79
N VAL A 330 -25.93 -1.55 -13.45
CA VAL A 330 -25.42 -0.29 -12.90
C VAL A 330 -24.72 0.47 -14.00
N ASN A 331 -23.59 -0.06 -14.47
CA ASN A 331 -22.66 0.57 -15.38
C ASN A 331 -22.82 0.00 -16.79
N LYS A 332 -24.04 0.12 -17.36
CA LYS A 332 -24.43 -0.41 -18.69
C LYS A 332 -23.42 -0.15 -19.81
N LYS A 333 -22.82 1.04 -19.80
CA LYS A 333 -21.96 1.56 -20.87
C LYS A 333 -20.47 1.52 -20.52
N TYR A 334 -20.12 1.05 -19.32
CA TYR A 334 -18.72 0.96 -18.92
C TYR A 334 -18.03 -0.20 -19.63
N VAL A 335 -16.91 0.09 -20.28
CA VAL A 335 -16.05 -0.91 -20.92
C VAL A 335 -14.75 -0.99 -20.12
N PRO A 336 -14.43 -2.14 -19.50
CA PRO A 336 -13.20 -2.28 -18.74
C PRO A 336 -11.93 -2.16 -19.59
N GLY A 337 -11.98 -2.55 -20.87
CA GLY A 337 -10.78 -2.70 -21.69
C GLY A 337 -9.96 -3.93 -21.28
N ALA A 338 -8.69 -3.99 -21.71
CA ALA A 338 -7.82 -5.14 -21.44
C ALA A 338 -7.59 -5.34 -19.94
N LEU A 339 -7.74 -6.59 -19.47
CA LEU A 339 -7.41 -6.99 -18.10
C LEU A 339 -5.90 -6.88 -17.86
N VAL A 340 -5.53 -6.62 -16.61
CA VAL A 340 -4.12 -6.38 -16.21
C VAL A 340 -3.62 -7.32 -15.14
#